data_AF-A0AAG5DH41-F1
#
_entry.id   AF-A0AAG5DH41-F1
#
_cell.length_a   1.000
_cell.length_b   1.000
_cell.length_c   1.000
_cell.angle_alpha   90.00
_cell.angle_beta   90.00
_cell.angle_gamma   90.00
#
_symmetry.space_group_name_H-M   'P 1'
#
loop_
_entity.id
_entity.type
_entity.pdbx_description
1 polymer ?
#
loop_
_entity_poly.entity_id
_entity_poly.type
_entity_poly.pdbx_seq_one_letter_code
_entity_poly.pdbx_strand_id
1 'polypeptide(L)'
;PGWAVTEQLIRKRSEHNELIIGTLEELSLHQEDIERIEHIGHWCRELKILLLQSNLIPRLENLQRLKKLEYLNVALNNIERIENLEPLESLRKLDLTLNFIYYRTQNIAHNIEIKFHTRSTFRFVTMFCLPSN
;
A
#
# COMPACT_ATOMS: atom_id res chain seq x y z
N PRO A 1 2.08 16.81 -12.76
CA PRO A 1 1.27 17.07 -11.54
C PRO A 1 2.01 16.55 -10.30
N GLY A 2 2.20 17.40 -9.29
CA GLY A 2 3.16 17.18 -8.19
C GLY A 2 2.77 16.15 -7.12
N TRP A 3 1.62 15.49 -7.24
CA TRP A 3 1.04 14.63 -6.19
C TRP A 3 1.32 13.13 -6.38
N ALA A 4 2.32 12.76 -7.18
CA ALA A 4 2.77 11.38 -7.33
C ALA A 4 4.03 11.11 -6.51
N VAL A 5 4.28 9.84 -6.16
CA VAL A 5 5.58 9.44 -5.59
C VAL A 5 6.69 9.78 -6.60
N THR A 6 7.64 10.61 -6.19
CA THR A 6 8.78 11.00 -7.03
C THR A 6 10.09 10.43 -6.48
N GLU A 7 11.06 10.20 -7.36
CA GLU A 7 12.41 9.78 -6.96
C GLU A 7 13.05 10.77 -5.98
N GLN A 8 12.85 12.08 -6.21
CA GLN A 8 13.37 13.14 -5.36
C GLN A 8 12.78 13.08 -3.95
N LEU A 9 11.48 12.82 -3.83
CA LEU A 9 10.82 12.63 -2.54
C LEU A 9 11.42 11.43 -1.80
N ILE A 10 11.59 10.29 -2.47
CA ILE A 10 12.19 9.09 -1.86
C ILE A 10 13.61 9.38 -1.41
N ARG A 11 14.44 9.99 -2.27
CA ARG A 11 15.83 10.36 -1.91
C ARG A 11 15.87 11.29 -0.69
N LYS A 12 15.01 12.30 -0.64
CA LYS A 12 14.89 13.19 0.53
C LYS A 12 14.56 12.41 1.81
N ARG A 13 13.66 11.42 1.72
CA ARG A 13 13.24 10.58 2.85
C ARG A 13 14.28 9.52 3.23
N SER A 14 15.27 9.30 2.38
CA SER A 14 16.36 8.35 2.57
C SER A 14 17.71 9.06 2.76
N GLU A 15 17.72 10.29 3.28
CA GLU A 15 18.96 11.06 3.52
C GLU A 15 19.95 10.34 4.44
N HIS A 16 19.44 9.54 5.37
CA HIS A 16 20.26 8.70 6.26
C HIS A 16 20.86 7.47 5.57
N ASN A 17 20.47 7.17 4.33
CA ASN A 17 20.98 6.05 3.53
C ASN A 17 21.82 6.54 2.34
N GLU A 18 22.57 7.64 2.51
CA GLU A 18 23.41 8.24 1.46
C GLU A 18 22.64 8.56 0.16
N LEU A 19 21.32 8.79 0.27
CA LEU A 19 20.41 8.97 -0.86
C LEU A 19 20.31 7.74 -1.79
N ILE A 20 20.84 6.57 -1.38
CA ILE A 20 20.74 5.31 -2.11
C ILE A 20 19.34 4.74 -1.87
N ILE A 21 18.54 4.62 -2.94
CA ILE A 21 17.15 4.15 -2.84
C ILE A 21 16.96 2.69 -3.31
N GLY A 22 17.94 2.16 -4.05
CA GLY A 22 17.89 0.81 -4.63
C GLY A 22 17.96 -0.33 -3.63
N THR A 23 18.53 -0.07 -2.46
CA THR A 23 18.76 -1.06 -1.39
C THR A 23 17.84 -0.87 -0.19
N LEU A 24 16.88 0.05 -0.26
CA LEU A 24 15.96 0.30 0.85
C LEU A 24 15.07 -0.92 1.09
N GLU A 25 15.07 -1.40 2.32
CA GLU A 25 14.13 -2.41 2.78
C GLU A 25 12.87 -1.80 3.43
N GLU A 26 12.97 -0.57 3.94
CA GLU A 26 11.87 0.17 4.54
C GLU A 26 11.80 1.59 3.97
N LEU A 27 10.59 2.04 3.61
CA LEU A 27 10.34 3.39 3.12
C LEU A 27 9.07 3.96 3.75
N SER A 28 9.23 5.13 4.36
CA SER A 28 8.15 5.87 5.01
C SER A 28 7.83 7.16 4.25
N LEU A 29 6.61 7.21 3.72
CA LEU A 29 6.04 8.32 2.93
C LEU A 29 4.67 8.73 3.50
N HIS A 30 4.56 8.80 4.83
CA HIS A 30 3.33 9.25 5.48
C HIS A 30 3.18 10.77 5.39
N GLN A 31 1.94 11.25 5.25
CA GLN A 31 1.62 12.68 5.27
C GLN A 31 2.27 13.52 4.15
N GLU A 32 2.38 12.96 2.95
CA GLU A 32 3.03 13.60 1.79
C GLU A 32 2.03 14.09 0.73
N ASP A 33 0.72 14.12 1.04
CA ASP A 33 -0.36 14.46 0.10
C ASP A 33 -0.29 13.66 -1.22
N ILE A 34 0.18 12.40 -1.14
CA ILE A 34 0.32 11.53 -2.32
C ILE A 34 -1.08 11.12 -2.80
N GLU A 35 -1.34 11.33 -4.08
CA GLU A 35 -2.55 10.87 -4.76
C GLU A 35 -2.29 9.66 -5.65
N ARG A 36 -1.04 9.45 -6.11
CA ARG A 36 -0.70 8.35 -7.03
C ARG A 36 0.59 7.65 -6.67
N ILE A 37 0.52 6.33 -6.62
CA ILE A 37 1.68 5.45 -6.54
C ILE A 37 2.15 5.20 -7.98
N GLU A 38 3.31 5.75 -8.33
CA GLU A 38 3.92 5.57 -9.65
C GLU A 38 5.42 5.28 -9.46
N HIS A 39 5.97 4.42 -10.31
CA HIS A 39 7.41 4.16 -10.45
C HIS A 39 8.18 3.64 -9.21
N ILE A 40 7.56 3.53 -8.03
CA ILE A 40 8.23 3.11 -6.79
C ILE A 40 8.98 1.78 -6.93
N GLY A 41 8.37 0.79 -7.62
CA GLY A 41 9.00 -0.51 -7.87
C GLY A 41 10.09 -0.52 -8.95
N HIS A 42 10.32 0.60 -9.65
CA HIS A 42 11.50 0.77 -10.50
C HIS A 42 12.72 1.15 -9.68
N TRP A 43 12.52 1.98 -8.65
CA TRP A 43 13.59 2.51 -7.81
C TRP A 43 13.91 1.61 -6.62
N CYS A 44 12.90 1.08 -5.93
CA CYS A 44 13.06 0.46 -4.62
C CYS A 44 12.61 -1.01 -4.64
N ARG A 45 13.33 -1.87 -5.39
CA ARG A 45 12.96 -3.29 -5.60
C ARG A 45 13.14 -4.17 -4.36
N GLU A 46 13.97 -3.71 -3.43
CA GLU A 46 14.33 -4.41 -2.20
C GLU A 46 13.37 -4.13 -1.04
N LEU A 47 12.34 -3.30 -1.25
CA LEU A 47 11.40 -2.94 -0.19
C LEU A 47 10.65 -4.16 0.35
N LYS A 48 10.70 -4.29 1.68
CA LYS A 48 9.91 -5.19 2.51
C LYS A 48 8.79 -4.46 3.23
N ILE A 49 9.00 -3.20 3.59
CA ILE A 49 8.03 -2.38 4.33
C ILE A 49 7.78 -1.06 3.59
N LEU A 50 6.52 -0.78 3.29
CA LEU A 50 6.09 0.48 2.67
C LEU A 50 4.98 1.13 3.49
N LEU A 51 5.26 2.32 4.02
CA LEU A 51 4.36 3.10 4.86
C LEU A 51 3.85 4.32 4.09
N LEU A 52 2.57 4.30 3.73
CA LEU A 52 1.85 5.30 2.94
C LEU A 52 0.63 5.85 3.68
N GLN A 53 0.57 5.71 5.01
CA GLN A 53 -0.58 6.17 5.78
C GLN A 53 -0.77 7.68 5.73
N SER A 54 -2.02 8.13 5.85
CA SER A 54 -2.39 9.55 5.82
C SER A 54 -1.97 10.25 4.52
N ASN A 55 -2.30 9.65 3.38
CA ASN A 55 -2.19 10.25 2.05
C ASN A 55 -3.58 10.34 1.42
N LEU A 56 -3.65 10.69 0.13
CA LEU A 56 -4.90 10.93 -0.60
C LEU A 56 -5.12 9.89 -1.73
N ILE A 57 -4.50 8.71 -1.61
CA ILE A 57 -4.47 7.69 -2.67
C ILE A 57 -5.89 7.13 -2.87
N PRO A 58 -6.50 7.26 -4.07
CA PRO A 58 -7.85 6.77 -4.34
C PRO A 58 -7.88 5.32 -4.83
N ARG A 59 -6.76 4.80 -5.34
CA ARG A 59 -6.63 3.47 -5.95
C ARG A 59 -5.30 2.84 -5.60
N LEU A 60 -5.34 1.57 -5.22
CA LEU A 60 -4.13 0.79 -4.97
C LEU A 60 -3.74 0.05 -6.25
N GLU A 61 -2.68 0.51 -6.92
CA GLU A 61 -2.17 0.01 -8.19
C GLU A 61 -0.65 0.24 -8.30
N ASN A 62 -0.02 -0.26 -9.37
CA ASN A 62 1.40 -0.05 -9.71
C ASN A 62 2.44 -0.62 -8.71
N LEU A 63 2.06 -1.62 -7.91
CA LEU A 63 2.94 -2.26 -6.91
C LEU A 63 3.57 -3.58 -7.40
N GLN A 64 3.22 -4.07 -8.60
CA GLN A 64 3.55 -5.40 -9.11
C GLN A 64 5.05 -5.77 -9.15
N ARG A 65 5.94 -4.77 -9.10
CA ARG A 65 7.40 -4.95 -9.09
C ARG A 65 7.98 -5.15 -7.69
N LEU A 66 7.23 -4.87 -6.63
CA LEU A 66 7.68 -4.99 -5.24
C LEU A 66 7.52 -6.43 -4.72
N LYS A 67 8.24 -7.37 -5.35
CA LYS A 67 8.13 -8.81 -5.07
C LYS A 67 8.51 -9.20 -3.63
N LYS A 68 9.34 -8.40 -2.99
CA LYS A 68 9.82 -8.58 -1.61
C LYS A 68 8.95 -7.87 -0.57
N LEU A 69 7.89 -7.16 -0.97
CA LEU A 69 7.07 -6.41 -0.03
C LEU A 69 6.31 -7.37 0.89
N GLU A 70 6.56 -7.25 2.19
CA GLU A 70 5.95 -8.06 3.25
C GLU A 70 4.85 -7.31 3.99
N TYR A 71 5.01 -5.98 4.14
CA TYR A 71 4.07 -5.13 4.83
C TYR A 71 3.78 -3.84 4.04
N LEU A 72 2.50 -3.62 3.77
CA LEU A 72 1.98 -2.39 3.16
C LEU A 72 0.97 -1.72 4.08
N ASN A 73 1.27 -0.48 4.50
CA ASN A 73 0.35 0.34 5.25
C ASN A 73 -0.18 1.48 4.38
N VAL A 74 -1.47 1.43 4.06
CA VAL A 74 -2.18 2.47 3.32
C VAL A 74 -3.39 2.97 4.12
N ALA A 75 -3.28 2.93 5.45
CA ALA A 75 -4.33 3.42 6.33
C ALA A 75 -4.58 4.92 6.12
N LEU A 76 -5.79 5.39 6.43
CA LEU A 76 -6.18 6.81 6.33
C LEU A 76 -5.96 7.39 4.92
N ASN A 77 -6.24 6.61 3.87
CA ASN A 77 -6.25 7.06 2.48
C ASN A 77 -7.68 7.14 1.93
N ASN A 78 -7.80 7.48 0.64
CA ASN A 78 -9.07 7.58 -0.07
C ASN A 78 -9.37 6.31 -0.90
N ILE A 79 -8.80 5.15 -0.56
CA ILE A 79 -8.83 3.98 -1.45
C ILE A 79 -10.27 3.49 -1.59
N GLU A 80 -10.74 3.46 -2.84
CA GLU A 80 -12.03 2.90 -3.23
C GLU A 80 -11.89 1.57 -3.97
N ARG A 81 -10.76 1.37 -4.66
CA ARG A 81 -10.47 0.22 -5.52
C ARG A 81 -9.06 -0.32 -5.27
N ILE A 82 -8.94 -1.64 -5.30
CA ILE A 82 -7.68 -2.37 -5.16
C ILE A 82 -7.54 -3.26 -6.39
N GLU A 83 -6.41 -3.16 -7.07
CA GLU A 83 -6.11 -3.92 -8.28
C GLU A 83 -4.65 -4.41 -8.25
N ASN A 84 -4.37 -5.54 -8.90
CA ASN A 84 -3.02 -6.05 -9.13
C ASN A 84 -2.19 -6.32 -7.86
N LEU A 85 -2.80 -6.92 -6.82
CA LEU A 85 -2.06 -7.38 -5.63
C LEU A 85 -1.52 -8.80 -5.79
N GLU A 86 -2.04 -9.59 -6.73
CA GLU A 86 -1.61 -10.96 -7.02
C GLU A 86 -0.09 -11.11 -7.24
N PRO A 87 0.61 -10.15 -7.87
CA PRO A 87 2.07 -10.24 -8.04
C PRO A 87 2.87 -10.01 -6.75
N LEU A 88 2.26 -9.59 -5.64
CA LEU A 88 2.94 -9.33 -4.36
C LEU A 88 3.11 -10.62 -3.55
N GLU A 89 3.96 -11.51 -4.05
CA GLU A 89 4.15 -12.88 -3.55
C GLU A 89 4.57 -12.96 -2.07
N SER A 90 5.31 -11.95 -1.58
CA SER A 90 5.79 -11.90 -0.20
C SER A 90 4.84 -11.16 0.74
N LEU A 91 3.74 -10.58 0.25
CA LEU A 91 2.89 -9.71 1.08
C LEU A 91 2.20 -10.54 2.15
N ARG A 92 2.46 -10.20 3.42
CA ARG A 92 1.85 -10.87 4.58
C ARG A 92 0.87 -9.97 5.29
N LYS A 93 1.07 -8.66 5.25
CA LYS A 93 0.25 -7.69 5.97
C LYS A 93 -0.15 -6.50 5.10
N LEU A 94 -1.44 -6.21 5.10
CA LEU A 94 -2.02 -5.07 4.40
C LEU A 94 -2.95 -4.30 5.34
N ASP A 95 -2.60 -3.06 5.68
CA ASP A 95 -3.44 -2.20 6.51
C ASP A 95 -4.24 -1.21 5.63
N LEU A 96 -5.55 -1.42 5.57
CA LEU A 96 -6.52 -0.61 4.84
C LEU A 96 -7.45 0.16 5.79
N THR A 97 -7.07 0.27 7.07
CA THR A 97 -7.80 1.03 8.09
C THR A 97 -8.17 2.43 7.59
N LEU A 98 -9.43 2.81 7.77
CA LEU A 98 -10.00 4.12 7.47
C LEU A 98 -9.87 4.55 6.00
N ASN A 99 -10.16 3.62 5.07
CA ASN A 99 -10.38 3.86 3.64
C ASN A 99 -11.88 3.78 3.24
N PHE A 100 -12.19 3.89 1.93
CA PHE A 100 -13.54 3.90 1.35
C PHE A 100 -13.83 2.71 0.42
N ILE A 101 -13.24 1.55 0.73
CA ILE A 101 -13.33 0.36 -0.13
C ILE A 101 -14.77 -0.16 -0.16
N TYR A 102 -15.35 -0.24 -1.35
CA TYR A 102 -16.66 -0.86 -1.56
C TYR A 102 -16.49 -2.36 -1.80
N TYR A 103 -17.42 -3.19 -1.29
CA TYR A 103 -17.38 -4.64 -1.03
C TYR A 103 -17.14 -5.60 -2.23
N ARG A 104 -16.37 -5.20 -3.26
CA ARG A 104 -16.12 -6.01 -4.46
C ARG A 104 -14.62 -6.06 -4.82
N THR A 105 -13.77 -6.32 -3.85
CA THR A 105 -12.41 -6.80 -4.14
C THR A 105 -12.48 -8.32 -4.34
N GLN A 106 -12.77 -8.75 -5.57
CA GLN A 106 -12.49 -10.12 -5.99
C GLN A 106 -10.97 -10.24 -6.15
N ASN A 107 -10.37 -11.32 -5.68
CA ASN A 107 -8.92 -11.59 -5.70
C ASN A 107 -8.04 -10.78 -4.73
N ILE A 108 -8.19 -11.00 -3.43
CA ILE A 108 -7.06 -10.79 -2.51
C ILE A 108 -6.54 -12.17 -2.12
N ALA A 109 -5.22 -12.37 -2.21
CA ALA A 109 -4.60 -13.66 -1.97
C ALA A 109 -4.95 -14.19 -0.57
N HIS A 110 -5.26 -15.50 -0.49
CA HIS A 110 -5.80 -16.16 0.71
C HIS A 110 -4.88 -16.16 1.95
N ASN A 111 -3.64 -15.65 1.83
CA ASN A 111 -2.61 -15.70 2.88
C ASN A 111 -2.14 -14.31 3.36
N ILE A 112 -2.91 -13.26 3.08
CA ILE A 112 -2.60 -11.90 3.52
C ILE A 112 -3.44 -11.58 4.77
N GLU A 113 -2.79 -11.18 5.85
CA GLU A 113 -3.47 -10.55 6.99
C GLU A 113 -3.92 -9.15 6.57
N ILE A 114 -5.23 -8.95 6.44
CA ILE A 114 -5.80 -7.67 6.07
C ILE A 114 -6.49 -7.03 7.26
N LYS A 115 -6.06 -5.80 7.59
CA LYS A 115 -6.69 -5.01 8.63
C LYS A 115 -7.64 -3.99 8.00
N PHE A 116 -8.90 -4.03 8.44
CA PHE A 116 -9.95 -3.10 8.02
C PHE A 116 -10.59 -2.41 9.21
N HIS A 117 -10.85 -1.12 9.08
CA HIS A 117 -11.74 -0.36 9.95
C HIS A 117 -12.30 0.81 9.13
N THR A 118 -13.46 0.65 8.51
CA THR A 118 -13.94 1.60 7.50
C THR A 118 -14.32 2.95 8.12
N ARG A 119 -14.18 4.05 7.36
CA ARG A 119 -14.68 5.38 7.77
C ARG A 119 -16.20 5.48 7.74
N SER A 120 -16.87 4.53 7.07
CA SER A 120 -18.32 4.48 6.98
C SER A 120 -18.91 3.97 8.29
N THR A 121 -19.32 4.88 9.16
CA THR A 121 -20.35 4.59 10.15
C THR A 121 -21.61 4.17 9.40
N PHE A 122 -22.13 2.98 9.73
CA PHE A 122 -23.33 2.31 9.17
C PHE A 122 -23.16 1.61 7.82
N ARG A 123 -22.94 0.29 7.82
CA ARG A 123 -24.01 -0.75 7.73
C ARG A 123 -23.38 -2.15 7.58
N PHE A 124 -23.42 -2.90 8.69
CA PHE A 124 -23.40 -4.37 8.82
C PHE A 124 -22.18 -5.21 8.37
N VAL A 125 -21.72 -5.99 9.35
CA VAL A 125 -21.15 -7.35 9.30
C VAL A 125 -19.62 -7.44 9.21
N THR A 126 -19.04 -7.61 10.40
CA THR A 126 -17.98 -8.59 10.67
C THR A 126 -18.25 -9.90 9.92
N MET A 127 -17.45 -10.25 8.92
CA MET A 127 -17.32 -11.67 8.55
C MET A 127 -15.89 -11.99 8.13
N PHE A 128 -15.35 -12.93 8.90
CA PHE A 128 -14.10 -13.64 8.75
C PHE A 128 -13.78 -13.99 7.29
N CYS A 129 -12.50 -13.88 6.94
CA CYS A 129 -11.91 -14.76 5.94
C CYS A 129 -12.14 -16.21 6.40
N LEU A 130 -13.19 -16.87 5.88
CA LEU A 130 -13.29 -18.32 5.93
C LEU A 130 -12.69 -18.87 4.63
N PRO A 131 -11.85 -19.92 4.70
CA PRO A 131 -11.35 -20.58 3.51
C PRO A 131 -12.53 -21.25 2.79
N SER A 132 -12.57 -21.10 1.47
CA SER A 132 -13.52 -21.84 0.63
C SER A 132 -13.10 -23.32 0.60
N ASN A 133 -14.07 -24.21 0.83
CA ASN A 133 -13.96 -25.67 0.64
C ASN A 133 -13.56 -26.03 -0.79
#